data_AF-A0A2S8RMN2-F1
#
_entry.id   AF-A0A2S8RMN2-F1
#
_cell.length_a   1.000
_cell.length_b   1.000
_cell.length_c   1.000
_cell.angle_alpha   90.00
_cell.angle_beta   90.00
_cell.angle_gamma   90.00
#
_symmetry.space_group_name_H-M   'P 1'
#
loop_
_entity.id
_entity.type
_entity.pdbx_description
1 polymer ?
#
loop_
_entity_poly.entity_id
_entity_poly.type
_entity_poly.pdbx_seq_one_letter_code
_entity_poly.pdbx_strand_id
1 'polypeptide(L)'
;MKTRIALVFAIAGLAAATVQAQDVMIKPQQTIQFKANAYGCLSKDKLDAADVHAQAGEQQKMQEFFSGYQCVSTPENSSFRVVRVVGHDVEFVNSGNSDTEGLWANDRFIKQ
;
A
#
# COMPACT_ATOMS: atom_id res chain seq x y z
N MET A 1 -3.35 -69.16 10.34
CA MET A 1 -4.13 -67.99 9.88
C MET A 1 -4.61 -67.26 11.13
N LYS A 2 -4.53 -65.94 11.35
CA LYS A 2 -4.03 -64.79 10.58
C LYS A 2 -3.83 -63.68 11.62
N THR A 3 -2.61 -63.15 11.71
CA THR A 3 -2.14 -62.11 12.65
C THR A 3 -2.88 -60.79 12.44
N ARG A 4 -3.14 -60.01 13.51
CA ARG A 4 -3.39 -58.56 13.38
C ARG A 4 -2.67 -57.80 14.48
N ILE A 5 -1.53 -57.24 14.08
CA ILE A 5 -0.74 -56.23 14.80
C ILE A 5 -1.50 -54.92 14.70
N ALA A 6 -1.78 -54.28 15.84
CA ALA A 6 -2.34 -52.93 15.90
C ALA A 6 -1.18 -51.92 15.96
N LEU A 7 -0.99 -51.16 14.88
CA LEU A 7 -0.06 -50.03 14.81
C LEU A 7 -0.84 -48.74 15.07
N VAL A 8 -0.59 -48.11 16.21
CA VAL A 8 -1.11 -46.78 16.56
C VAL A 8 -0.11 -45.74 16.05
N PHE A 9 -0.47 -45.03 14.99
CA PHE A 9 0.28 -43.86 14.52
C PHE A 9 -0.26 -42.61 15.22
N ALA A 10 0.53 -42.07 16.16
CA ALA A 10 0.32 -40.72 16.70
C ALA A 10 0.82 -39.70 15.67
N ILE A 11 -0.11 -38.99 15.03
CA ILE A 11 0.23 -37.90 14.10
C ILE A 11 0.26 -36.62 14.92
N ALA A 12 1.47 -36.17 15.28
CA ALA A 12 1.68 -34.84 15.81
C ALA A 12 1.45 -33.84 14.67
N GLY A 13 0.30 -33.16 14.69
CA GLY A 13 0.00 -32.07 13.77
C GLY A 13 0.87 -30.87 14.11
N LEU A 14 1.98 -30.69 13.39
CA LEU A 14 2.62 -29.38 13.29
C LEU A 14 1.72 -28.52 12.42
N ALA A 15 0.91 -27.67 13.05
CA ALA A 15 0.24 -26.56 12.38
C ALA A 15 1.34 -25.59 11.92
N ALA A 16 1.85 -25.77 10.70
CA ALA A 16 2.61 -24.75 10.02
C ALA A 16 1.66 -23.58 9.76
N ALA A 17 1.73 -22.56 10.61
CA ALA A 17 1.11 -21.27 10.33
C ALA A 17 1.82 -20.68 9.11
N THR A 18 1.37 -21.02 7.91
CA THR A 18 1.75 -20.29 6.71
C THR A 18 1.15 -18.90 6.86
N VAL A 19 1.99 -17.93 7.23
CA VAL A 19 1.67 -16.51 7.09
C VAL A 19 1.58 -16.28 5.59
N GLN A 20 0.41 -16.54 5.02
CA GLN A 20 0.10 -16.08 3.68
C GLN A 20 0.14 -14.57 3.79
N ALA A 21 1.09 -13.93 3.10
CA ALA A 21 1.01 -12.51 2.79
C ALA A 21 -0.36 -12.33 2.12
N GLN A 22 -1.35 -11.90 2.90
CA GLN A 22 -2.62 -11.48 2.33
C GLN A 22 -2.25 -10.25 1.51
N ASP A 23 -2.26 -10.39 0.19
CA ASP A 23 -2.27 -9.22 -0.69
C ASP A 23 -3.46 -8.38 -0.27
N VAL A 24 -3.20 -7.33 0.52
CA VAL A 24 -4.25 -6.44 1.00
C VAL A 24 -4.71 -5.65 -0.21
N MET A 25 -5.77 -6.15 -0.81
CA MET A 25 -6.36 -5.59 -2.01
C MET A 25 -7.02 -4.26 -1.67
N ILE A 26 -6.34 -3.16 -1.99
CA ILE A 26 -6.85 -1.80 -1.90
C ILE A 26 -8.01 -1.64 -2.88
N LYS A 27 -9.18 -1.24 -2.39
CA LYS A 27 -10.41 -1.08 -3.19
C LYS A 27 -10.81 0.39 -3.35
N PRO A 28 -11.44 0.76 -4.47
CA PRO A 28 -12.13 2.04 -4.59
C PRO A 28 -13.12 2.26 -3.45
N GLN A 29 -13.34 3.53 -3.08
CA GLN A 29 -14.21 3.99 -2.00
C GLN A 29 -13.81 3.57 -0.58
N GLN A 30 -12.75 2.76 -0.41
CA GLN A 30 -12.27 2.42 0.92
C GLN A 30 -11.60 3.65 1.58
N THR A 31 -11.74 3.75 2.89
CA THR A 31 -11.00 4.72 3.69
C THR A 31 -9.64 4.15 4.07
N ILE A 32 -8.57 4.92 3.85
CA ILE A 32 -7.19 4.57 4.16
C ILE A 32 -6.53 5.64 5.03
N GLN A 33 -5.44 5.26 5.67
CA GLN A 33 -4.50 6.19 6.28
C GLN A 33 -3.10 5.90 5.76
N PHE A 34 -2.30 6.95 5.59
CA PHE A 34 -0.92 6.81 5.18
C PHE A 34 0.04 6.72 6.38
N LYS A 35 1.17 6.05 6.17
CA LYS A 35 2.34 6.03 7.04
C LYS A 35 2.98 7.41 7.11
N ALA A 36 3.84 7.62 8.11
CA ALA A 36 4.69 8.80 8.17
C ALA A 36 5.53 8.95 6.88
N ASN A 37 5.82 10.19 6.48
CA ASN A 37 6.60 10.55 5.28
C ASN A 37 6.01 10.07 3.95
N ALA A 38 4.73 9.69 3.93
CA ALA A 38 4.02 9.47 2.69
C ALA A 38 3.77 10.79 1.96
N TYR A 39 3.64 10.69 0.64
CA TYR A 39 3.41 11.83 -0.23
C TYR A 39 2.44 11.46 -1.35
N GLY A 40 1.76 12.47 -1.89
CA GLY A 40 0.89 12.34 -3.05
C GLY A 40 1.23 13.39 -4.10
N CYS A 41 1.07 13.04 -5.37
CA CYS A 41 1.40 13.91 -6.51
C CYS A 41 0.17 14.22 -7.37
N LEU A 42 0.20 15.34 -8.09
CA LEU A 42 -0.93 15.83 -8.91
C LEU A 42 -1.32 14.89 -10.06
N SER A 43 -0.41 14.02 -10.50
CA SER A 43 -0.68 13.02 -11.51
C SER A 43 0.16 11.77 -11.29
N LYS A 44 -0.24 10.67 -11.92
CA LYS A 44 0.51 9.42 -11.91
C LYS A 44 1.93 9.60 -12.49
N ASP A 45 2.08 10.29 -13.61
CA ASP A 45 3.41 10.53 -14.21
C ASP A 45 4.35 11.29 -13.27
N LYS A 46 3.82 12.20 -12.45
CA LYS A 46 4.59 12.93 -11.45
C LYS A 46 4.95 12.05 -10.26
N LEU A 47 4.03 11.19 -9.83
CA LEU A 47 4.33 10.16 -8.83
C LEU A 47 5.46 9.26 -9.34
N ASP A 48 5.32 8.70 -10.55
CA ASP A 48 6.30 7.78 -11.13
C ASP A 48 7.69 8.42 -11.24
N ALA A 49 7.76 9.68 -11.70
CA ALA A 49 9.02 10.40 -11.80
C ALA A 49 9.64 10.71 -10.43
N ALA A 50 8.85 11.17 -9.45
CA ALA A 50 9.32 11.39 -8.09
C ALA A 50 9.79 10.07 -7.43
N ASP A 51 9.10 8.98 -7.72
CA ASP A 51 9.38 7.68 -7.12
C ASP A 51 10.68 7.06 -7.62
N VAL A 52 11.03 7.27 -8.89
CA VAL A 52 12.34 6.89 -9.43
C VAL A 52 13.47 7.55 -8.63
N HIS A 53 13.36 8.85 -8.35
CA HIS A 53 14.37 9.56 -7.56
C HIS A 53 14.36 9.12 -6.09
N ALA A 54 13.18 8.87 -5.51
CA ALA A 54 13.05 8.38 -4.14
C ALA A 54 13.73 7.02 -3.97
N GLN A 55 13.49 6.08 -4.89
CA GLN A 55 14.09 4.75 -4.89
C GLN A 55 15.60 4.78 -5.16
N ALA A 56 16.06 5.71 -6.00
CA ALA A 56 17.49 5.93 -6.27
C ALA A 56 18.23 6.66 -5.14
N GLY A 57 17.53 7.13 -4.10
CA GLY A 57 18.12 7.91 -3.01
C GLY A 57 18.51 9.34 -3.40
N GLU A 58 18.04 9.82 -4.56
CA GLU A 58 18.35 11.14 -5.12
C GLU A 58 17.47 12.23 -4.48
N GLN A 59 17.63 12.46 -3.18
CA GLN A 59 16.79 13.36 -2.38
C GLN A 59 16.69 14.79 -2.96
N GLN A 60 17.79 15.32 -3.52
CA GLN A 60 17.78 16.66 -4.12
C GLN A 60 16.83 16.74 -5.32
N LYS A 61 16.83 15.74 -6.20
CA LYS A 61 15.94 15.68 -7.36
C LYS A 61 14.50 15.41 -6.93
N MET A 62 14.31 14.56 -5.93
CA MET A 62 12.99 14.34 -5.32
C MET A 62 12.39 15.66 -4.79
N GLN A 63 13.21 16.48 -4.12
CA GLN A 63 12.78 17.76 -3.55
C GLN A 63 12.26 18.74 -4.61
N GLU A 64 12.73 18.67 -5.85
CA GLU A 64 12.25 19.53 -6.94
C GLU A 64 10.74 19.33 -7.23
N PHE A 65 10.22 18.11 -7.05
CA PHE A 65 8.79 17.83 -7.20
C PHE A 65 7.94 18.47 -6.10
N PHE A 66 8.48 18.58 -4.89
CA PHE A 66 7.81 19.26 -3.78
C PHE A 66 7.92 20.77 -3.92
N SER A 67 9.09 21.29 -4.28
CA SER A 67 9.31 22.72 -4.50
C SER A 67 8.50 23.26 -5.68
N GLY A 68 8.26 22.44 -6.69
CA GLY A 68 7.37 22.75 -7.82
C GLY A 68 5.89 22.49 -7.56
N TYR A 69 5.49 22.17 -6.32
CA TYR A 69 4.11 21.83 -5.93
C TYR A 69 3.49 20.67 -6.73
N GLN A 70 4.32 19.82 -7.33
CA GLN A 70 3.87 18.65 -8.08
C GLN A 70 3.54 17.49 -7.14
N CYS A 71 4.19 17.46 -5.98
CA CYS A 71 3.93 16.51 -4.90
C CYS A 71 3.84 17.24 -3.55
N VAL A 72 3.05 16.68 -2.65
CA VAL A 72 2.84 17.17 -1.29
C VAL A 72 2.90 16.02 -0.30
N SER A 73 3.41 16.30 0.91
CA SER A 73 3.37 15.32 1.99
C SER A 73 1.92 15.09 2.44
N THR A 74 1.54 13.84 2.65
CA THR A 74 0.22 13.53 3.19
C THR A 74 0.20 13.76 4.70
N PRO A 75 -0.76 14.51 5.25
CA PRO A 75 -0.84 14.74 6.68
C PRO A 75 -1.02 13.43 7.45
N GLU A 76 -0.23 13.27 8.52
CA GLU A 76 -0.32 12.12 9.41
C GLU A 76 -1.67 12.10 10.13
N ASN A 77 -2.15 10.90 10.48
CA ASN A 77 -3.42 10.67 11.18
C ASN A 77 -4.67 11.24 10.48
N SER A 78 -4.55 11.62 9.21
CA SER A 78 -5.68 11.97 8.35
C SER A 78 -6.25 10.74 7.66
N SER A 79 -7.55 10.78 7.38
CA SER A 79 -8.24 9.74 6.62
C SER A 79 -8.46 10.20 5.18
N PHE A 80 -8.23 9.27 4.25
CA PHE A 80 -8.37 9.51 2.82
C PHE A 80 -9.29 8.46 2.21
N ARG A 81 -10.01 8.83 1.16
CA ARG A 81 -10.83 7.91 0.39
C ARG A 81 -10.11 7.56 -0.89
N VAL A 82 -10.03 6.28 -1.19
CA VAL A 82 -9.52 5.79 -2.49
C VAL A 82 -10.54 6.12 -3.57
N VAL A 83 -10.09 6.81 -4.62
CA VAL A 83 -10.88 7.08 -5.81
C VAL A 83 -10.77 5.89 -6.76
N ARG A 84 -9.53 5.54 -7.16
CA ARG A 84 -9.22 4.42 -8.04
C ARG A 84 -7.84 3.85 -7.74
N VAL A 85 -7.59 2.65 -8.24
CA VAL A 85 -6.33 1.93 -8.10
C VAL A 85 -5.85 1.49 -9.48
N VAL A 86 -4.59 1.76 -9.79
CA VAL A 86 -3.92 1.34 -11.03
C VAL A 86 -2.60 0.69 -10.66
N GLY A 87 -2.57 -0.65 -10.67
CA GLY A 87 -1.42 -1.39 -10.16
C GLY A 87 -1.21 -1.11 -8.67
N HIS A 88 -0.02 -0.63 -8.32
CA HIS A 88 0.35 -0.20 -6.96
C HIS A 88 0.05 1.28 -6.68
N ASP A 89 -0.49 2.00 -7.65
CA ASP A 89 -0.72 3.43 -7.51
C ASP A 89 -2.18 3.71 -7.24
N VAL A 90 -2.42 4.55 -6.23
CA VAL A 90 -3.72 4.82 -5.65
C VAL A 90 -3.99 6.30 -5.82
N GLU A 91 -5.08 6.62 -6.51
CA GLU A 91 -5.61 7.97 -6.49
C GLU A 91 -6.51 8.13 -5.27
N PHE A 92 -6.32 9.21 -4.53
CA PHE A 92 -7.01 9.44 -3.28
C PHE A 92 -7.39 10.91 -3.09
N VAL A 93 -8.42 11.11 -2.29
CA VAL A 93 -8.87 12.43 -1.82
C VAL A 93 -9.00 12.41 -0.30
N ASN A 94 -9.02 13.59 0.33
CA ASN A 94 -9.41 13.68 1.73
C ASN A 94 -10.80 13.04 1.92
N SER A 95 -11.03 12.29 3.01
CA SER A 95 -12.29 11.56 3.22
C SER A 95 -13.53 12.47 3.31
N GLY A 96 -13.35 13.74 3.67
CA GLY A 96 -14.43 14.73 3.68
C GLY A 96 -14.72 15.36 2.31
N ASN A 97 -13.95 15.04 1.28
CA ASN A 97 -14.09 15.59 -0.07
C ASN A 97 -14.89 14.63 -0.99
N SER A 98 -15.79 15.18 -1.79
CA SER A 98 -16.61 14.48 -2.79
C SER A 98 -15.98 14.43 -4.19
N ASP A 99 -14.78 14.98 -4.37
CA ASP A 99 -14.08 14.97 -5.64
C ASP A 99 -13.88 13.55 -6.18
N THR A 100 -13.86 13.45 -7.51
CA THR A 100 -13.71 12.20 -8.28
C THR A 100 -12.32 12.05 -8.88
N GLU A 101 -11.45 13.02 -8.63
CA GLU A 101 -10.04 13.05 -9.01
C GLU A 101 -9.26 13.60 -7.82
N GLY A 102 -8.00 13.22 -7.70
CA GLY A 102 -7.21 13.58 -6.54
C GLY A 102 -5.72 13.43 -6.74
N LEU A 103 -5.03 13.23 -5.62
CA LEU A 103 -3.59 13.01 -5.63
C LEU A 103 -3.30 11.52 -5.83
N TRP A 104 -2.13 11.23 -6.37
CA TRP A 104 -1.64 9.88 -6.60
C TRP A 104 -0.53 9.54 -5.60
N ALA A 105 -0.66 8.40 -4.93
CA ALA A 105 0.35 7.86 -4.02
C ALA A 105 0.53 6.36 -4.26
N ASN A 106 1.69 5.82 -3.86
CA ASN A 106 1.93 4.39 -3.93
C ASN A 106 1.31 3.66 -2.72
N ASP A 107 0.75 2.47 -2.95
CA ASP A 107 0.07 1.65 -1.95
C ASP A 107 0.98 1.25 -0.77
N ARG A 108 2.31 1.20 -0.99
CA ARG A 108 3.28 0.93 0.07
C ARG A 108 3.27 1.96 1.19
N PHE A 109 2.73 3.15 0.92
CA PHE A 109 2.53 4.20 1.92
C PHE A 109 1.30 3.98 2.79
N ILE A 110 0.40 3.06 2.44
CA ILE A 110 -0.83 2.80 3.19
C ILE A 110 -0.52 1.97 4.43
N LYS A 111 -1.13 2.32 5.57
CA LYS A 111 -1.09 1.52 6.79
C LYS A 111 -1.90 0.23 6.59
N GLN A 112 -1.26 -0.91 6.83
CA GLN A 112 -1.86 -2.25 6.77
C GLN A 112 -2.46 -2.63 8.12
#